data_AF-A0A932ZCM9-F1
#
_entry.id   AF-A0A932ZCM9-F1
#
_cell.length_a   1.000
_cell.length_b   1.000
_cell.length_c   1.000
_cell.angle_alpha   90.00
_cell.angle_beta   90.00
_cell.angle_gamma   90.00
#
_symmetry.space_group_name_H-M   'P 1'
#
loop_
_entity.id
_entity.type
_entity.pdbx_description
1 polymer ?
#
loop_
_entity_poly.entity_id
_entity_poly.type
_entity_poly.pdbx_seq_one_letter_code
_entity_poly.pdbx_strand_id
1 'polypeptide(L)'
;RYYNDAPQNYYEQGQTAYEKARVARHQTEVVMKCNFCRERVRAGKQPACVANCPTVARYFGDLEDPMSEVSRLIKERGGFPLHPEAGTRPSVYYLPP
;
A
#
# COMPACT_ATOMS: atom_id res chain seq x y z
N ARG A 1 -11.49 1.26 0.74
CA ARG A 1 -12.09 0.01 1.29
C ARG A 1 -13.01 -0.51 0.19
N TYR A 2 -13.06 -1.81 -0.05
CA TYR A 2 -13.98 -2.39 -1.03
C TYR A 2 -14.65 -3.63 -0.43
N TYR A 3 -15.91 -3.88 -0.79
CA TYR A 3 -16.62 -5.08 -0.37
C TYR A 3 -16.28 -6.22 -1.34
N ASN A 4 -15.85 -7.36 -0.81
CA ASN A 4 -15.39 -8.50 -1.61
C ASN A 4 -16.53 -9.52 -1.79
N ASP A 5 -17.55 -9.15 -2.54
CA ASP A 5 -18.76 -9.95 -2.77
C ASP A 5 -18.74 -10.74 -4.08
N ALA A 6 -18.06 -10.23 -5.11
CA ALA A 6 -17.94 -10.89 -6.40
C ALA A 6 -16.47 -11.00 -6.86
N PRO A 7 -16.12 -12.03 -7.67
CA PRO A 7 -14.82 -12.09 -8.31
C PRO A 7 -14.57 -10.85 -9.18
N GLN A 8 -13.52 -10.09 -8.84
CA GLN A 8 -13.05 -8.98 -9.66
C GLN A 8 -11.81 -9.42 -10.42
N ASN A 9 -11.93 -9.49 -11.74
CA ASN A 9 -10.83 -9.84 -12.64
C ASN A 9 -10.34 -8.56 -13.31
N TYR A 10 -9.03 -8.40 -13.44
CA TYR A 10 -8.45 -7.27 -14.15
C TYR A 10 -8.65 -7.38 -15.67
N TYR A 11 -8.70 -8.61 -16.19
CA TYR A 11 -8.88 -8.91 -17.61
C TYR A 11 -10.23 -9.57 -17.89
N GLU A 12 -10.82 -9.24 -19.05
CA GLU A 12 -12.12 -9.77 -19.49
C GLU A 12 -12.09 -11.28 -19.74
N GLN A 13 -10.92 -11.84 -20.10
CA GLN A 13 -10.70 -13.27 -20.33
C GLN A 13 -10.75 -14.12 -19.05
N GLY A 14 -10.99 -13.49 -17.89
CA GLY A 14 -11.05 -14.14 -16.59
C GLY A 14 -9.73 -14.04 -15.82
N GLN A 15 -9.62 -14.81 -14.72
CA GLN A 15 -8.47 -14.74 -13.83
C GLN A 15 -7.21 -15.36 -14.44
N THR A 16 -6.14 -14.57 -14.47
CA THR A 16 -4.77 -15.04 -14.70
C THR A 16 -4.30 -15.96 -13.57
N ALA A 17 -3.24 -16.74 -13.83
CA ALA A 17 -2.61 -17.58 -12.81
C ALA A 17 -2.17 -16.78 -11.57
N TYR A 18 -1.68 -15.55 -11.78
CA TYR A 18 -1.31 -14.63 -10.71
C TYR A 18 -2.52 -14.19 -9.88
N GLU A 19 -3.61 -13.79 -10.52
CA GLU A 19 -4.83 -13.39 -9.81
C GLU A 19 -5.42 -14.55 -9.01
N LYS A 20 -5.49 -15.75 -9.58
CA LYS A 20 -5.92 -16.96 -8.86
C LYS A 20 -5.08 -17.18 -7.61
N ALA A 21 -3.75 -17.14 -7.73
CA ALA A 21 -2.85 -17.31 -6.58
C ALA A 21 -3.02 -16.21 -5.53
N ARG A 22 -3.24 -14.96 -5.95
CA ARG A 22 -3.44 -13.81 -5.06
C ARG A 22 -4.77 -13.89 -4.31
N VAL A 23 -5.87 -14.21 -5.00
CA VAL A 23 -7.22 -14.18 -4.43
C VAL A 23 -7.58 -15.45 -3.66
N ALA A 24 -6.85 -16.55 -3.85
CA ALA A 24 -7.14 -17.84 -3.20
C ALA A 24 -7.24 -17.79 -1.67
N ARG A 25 -6.64 -16.78 -1.02
CA ARG A 25 -6.68 -16.59 0.44
C ARG A 25 -7.60 -15.45 0.89
N HIS A 26 -8.27 -14.77 -0.04
CA HIS A 26 -9.16 -13.67 0.30
C HIS A 26 -10.52 -14.23 0.74
N GLN A 27 -10.96 -13.84 1.93
CA GLN A 27 -12.32 -14.14 2.39
C GLN A 27 -13.34 -13.31 1.59
N THR A 28 -14.46 -13.93 1.21
CA THR A 28 -15.60 -13.27 0.56
C THR A 28 -16.55 -12.67 1.59
N GLU A 29 -17.45 -11.78 1.14
CA GLU A 29 -18.48 -11.14 1.98
C GLU A 29 -17.91 -10.32 3.15
N VAL A 30 -16.69 -9.81 2.97
CA VAL A 30 -16.01 -8.93 3.93
C VAL A 30 -15.47 -7.68 3.25
N VAL A 31 -15.28 -6.63 4.04
CA VAL A 31 -14.64 -5.40 3.58
C VAL A 31 -13.12 -5.57 3.61
N MET A 32 -12.48 -5.35 2.46
CA MET A 32 -11.03 -5.40 2.32
C MET A 32 -10.42 -4.02 2.10
N LYS A 33 -9.18 -3.85 2.55
CA LYS A 33 -8.35 -2.66 2.31
C LYS A 33 -6.88 -2.97 2.44
N CYS A 34 -6.03 -2.07 1.96
CA CYS A 34 -4.62 -2.06 2.32
C CYS A 34 -4.46 -2.01 3.85
N ASN A 35 -3.61 -2.88 4.38
CA ASN A 35 -3.23 -2.95 5.79
C ASN A 35 -1.71 -2.82 5.99
N PHE A 36 -1.02 -2.23 5.01
CA PHE A 36 0.44 -2.14 4.92
C PHE A 36 1.16 -3.48 5.11
N CYS A 37 0.55 -4.57 4.64
CA CYS A 37 1.12 -5.91 4.75
C CYS A 37 1.51 -6.27 6.19
N ARG A 38 0.64 -5.97 7.16
CA ARG A 38 0.85 -6.17 8.61
C ARG A 38 1.65 -7.42 8.98
N GLU A 39 1.33 -8.57 8.39
CA GLU A 39 2.02 -9.84 8.66
C GLU A 39 3.48 -9.86 8.19
N ARG A 40 3.75 -9.28 7.01
CA ARG A 40 5.12 -9.13 6.50
C ARG A 40 5.94 -8.21 7.38
N VAL A 41 5.37 -7.07 7.75
CA VAL A 41 6.04 -6.07 8.61
C VAL A 41 6.36 -6.67 9.97
N ARG A 42 5.42 -7.42 10.58
CA ARG A 42 5.67 -8.17 11.83
C ARG A 42 6.80 -9.20 11.73
N ALA A 43 7.03 -9.74 10.53
CA ALA A 43 8.13 -10.67 10.24
C ALA A 43 9.42 -9.95 9.80
N GLY A 44 9.53 -8.63 10.00
CA GLY A 44 10.71 -7.83 9.61
C GLY A 44 10.88 -7.64 8.10
N LYS A 45 9.85 -7.92 7.29
CA LYS A 45 9.88 -7.78 5.83
C LYS A 45 9.19 -6.49 5.39
N GLN A 46 9.70 -5.88 4.32
CA GLN A 46 9.01 -4.76 3.68
C GLN A 46 7.63 -5.16 3.12
N PRO A 47 6.67 -4.22 3.04
CA PRO A 47 5.41 -4.43 2.36
C PRO A 47 5.62 -4.86 0.91
N ALA A 48 4.73 -5.72 0.39
CA ALA A 48 4.87 -6.31 -0.93
C ALA A 48 4.92 -5.26 -2.05
N CYS A 49 4.16 -4.17 -1.94
CA CYS A 49 4.15 -3.10 -2.93
C CYS A 49 5.44 -2.25 -2.96
N VAL A 50 6.20 -2.24 -1.86
CA VAL A 50 7.53 -1.61 -1.77
C VAL A 50 8.58 -2.56 -2.33
N ALA A 51 8.62 -3.79 -1.82
CA ALA A 51 9.60 -4.81 -2.23
C ALA A 51 9.54 -5.14 -3.73
N ASN A 52 8.35 -5.09 -4.34
CA ASN A 52 8.18 -5.42 -5.75
C ASN A 52 8.23 -4.18 -6.67
N CYS A 53 8.53 -2.99 -6.16
CA CYS A 53 8.51 -1.78 -6.98
C CYS A 53 9.81 -1.68 -7.83
N PRO A 54 9.75 -1.86 -9.16
CA PRO A 54 10.97 -1.86 -9.98
C PRO A 54 11.60 -0.47 -10.09
N THR A 55 10.78 0.59 -9.98
CA THR A 55 11.20 1.99 -10.10
C THR A 55 11.54 2.64 -8.77
N VAL A 56 11.44 1.91 -7.64
CA VAL A 56 11.69 2.44 -6.29
C VAL A 56 10.84 3.69 -5.99
N ALA A 57 9.60 3.69 -6.47
CA ALA A 57 8.66 4.80 -6.29
C ALA A 57 8.01 4.83 -4.90
N ARG A 58 8.21 3.79 -4.07
CA ARG A 58 7.54 3.64 -2.78
C ARG A 58 8.57 3.37 -1.68
N TYR A 59 8.43 4.10 -0.59
CA TYR A 59 9.22 3.96 0.62
C TYR A 59 8.28 3.65 1.78
N PHE A 60 8.75 2.86 2.75
CA PHE A 60 7.96 2.48 3.93
C PHE A 60 8.84 2.48 5.16
N GLY A 61 8.38 3.11 6.23
CA GLY A 61 9.13 3.27 7.47
C GLY A 61 8.29 3.94 8.54
N ASP A 62 8.95 4.25 9.66
CA ASP A 62 8.33 4.89 10.81
C ASP A 62 8.31 6.42 10.64
N LEU A 63 7.14 7.03 10.75
CA LEU A 63 6.97 8.48 10.68
C LEU A 63 7.28 9.17 12.02
N GLU A 64 7.35 8.41 13.11
CA GLU A 64 7.70 8.92 14.44
C GLU A 64 9.23 8.99 14.65
N ASP A 65 10.00 8.23 13.86
CA ASP A 65 11.47 8.33 13.82
C ASP A 65 11.91 9.39 12.80
N PRO A 66 12.49 10.53 13.24
CA PRO A 66 12.97 11.58 12.34
C PRO A 66 14.15 11.14 11.46
N MET A 67 14.86 10.08 11.86
CA MET A 67 16.01 9.54 11.14
C MET A 67 15.61 8.47 10.12
N SER A 68 14.35 8.05 10.12
CA SER A 68 13.85 7.08 9.14
C SER A 68 13.92 7.65 7.72
N GLU A 69 14.10 6.75 6.74
CA GLU A 69 14.18 7.13 5.32
C GLU A 69 12.93 7.91 4.88
N VAL A 70 11.73 7.50 5.32
CA VAL A 70 10.48 8.17 4.96
C VAL A 70 10.39 9.58 5.57
N SER A 71 10.75 9.76 6.84
CA SER A 71 10.74 11.07 7.51
C SER A 71 11.70 12.03 6.84
N ARG A 72 12.89 11.56 6.50
CA ARG A 72 13.89 12.35 5.76
C ARG A 72 13.40 12.72 4.36
N LEU A 73 12.90 11.77 3.57
CA LEU A 73 12.40 12.04 2.22
C LEU A 73 11.25 13.06 2.21
N ILE A 74 10.31 12.95 3.15
CA ILE A 74 9.21 13.91 3.28
C ILE A 74 9.76 15.31 3.56
N LYS A 75 10.70 15.45 4.50
CA LYS A 75 11.29 16.73 4.85
C LYS A 75 12.13 17.32 3.70
N GLU A 76 13.00 16.51 3.10
CA GLU A 76 13.98 16.94 2.09
C GLU A 76 13.32 17.27 0.76
N ARG A 77 12.26 16.53 0.36
CA ARG A 77 11.58 16.72 -0.93
C ARG A 77 10.24 17.45 -0.85
N GLY A 78 9.83 17.93 0.33
CA GLY A 78 8.55 18.61 0.50
C GLY A 78 7.35 17.69 0.29
N GLY A 79 7.39 16.49 0.88
CA GLY A 79 6.31 15.51 0.79
C GLY A 79 5.00 16.02 1.40
N PHE A 80 3.88 15.70 0.76
CA PHE A 80 2.57 16.21 1.13
C PHE A 80 1.50 15.10 1.17
N PRO A 81 0.50 15.20 2.04
CA PRO A 81 -0.64 14.27 2.03
C PRO A 81 -1.55 14.57 0.82
N LEU A 82 -2.16 13.53 0.26
CA LEU A 82 -3.19 13.70 -0.76
C LEU A 82 -4.53 14.08 -0.10
N HIS A 83 -5.24 15.06 -0.68
CA HIS A 83 -6.53 15.57 -0.18
C HIS A 83 -6.50 16.04 1.30
N PRO A 84 -5.64 17.00 1.67
CA PRO A 84 -5.57 17.52 3.04
C PRO A 84 -6.90 18.15 3.52
N GLU A 85 -7.72 18.68 2.61
CA GLU A 85 -9.02 19.28 2.89
C GLU A 85 -10.03 18.31 3.54
N ALA A 86 -9.82 17.01 3.38
CA ALA A 86 -10.70 15.99 3.96
C ALA A 86 -10.49 15.78 5.48
N GLY A 87 -9.45 16.38 6.09
CA GLY A 87 -9.21 16.32 7.54
C GLY A 87 -8.86 14.93 8.10
N THR A 88 -8.54 13.96 7.22
CA THR A 88 -8.35 12.55 7.62
C THR A 88 -6.98 12.23 8.20
N ARG A 89 -6.02 13.17 8.13
CA ARG A 89 -4.63 13.03 8.61
C ARG A 89 -3.99 11.70 8.14
N PRO A 90 -3.85 11.48 6.82
CA PRO A 90 -3.34 10.21 6.30
C PRO A 90 -1.84 10.04 6.59
N SER A 91 -1.41 8.78 6.75
CA SER A 91 0.00 8.41 6.93
C SER A 91 0.72 8.10 5.61
N VAL A 92 0.19 8.56 4.48
CA VAL A 92 0.79 8.37 3.14
C VAL A 92 1.07 9.75 2.57
N TYR A 93 2.33 9.97 2.19
CA TYR A 93 2.82 11.22 1.63
C TYR A 93 3.30 10.97 0.20
N TYR A 94 2.99 11.93 -0.66
CA TYR A 94 3.43 11.96 -2.05
C TYR A 94 4.60 12.92 -2.15
N LEU A 95 5.57 12.58 -3.00
CA LEU A 95 6.72 13.44 -3.27
C LEU A 95 6.44 14.19 -4.57
N PRO A 96 6.65 15.52 -4.61
CA PRO A 96 6.51 16.27 -5.85
C PRO A 96 7.53 15.79 -6.89
N PRO A 97 7.28 16.02 -8.19
CA PRO A 97 8.19 15.65 -9.28
C PRO A 97 9.63 16.13 -9.05
#